data_AF-A0A6P8G8G4-F1
#
_entry.id   AF-A0A6P8G8G4-F1
#
_cell.length_a   1.000
_cell.length_b   1.000
_cell.length_c   1.000
_cell.angle_alpha   90.00
_cell.angle_beta   90.00
_cell.angle_gamma   90.00
#
_symmetry.space_group_name_H-M   'P 1'
#
loop_
_entity.id
_entity.type
_entity.pdbx_description
1 polymer ?
#
loop_
_entity_poly.entity_id
_entity_poly.type
_entity_poly.pdbx_seq_one_letter_code
_entity_poly.pdbx_strand_id
1 'polypeptide(L)'
;MNDAAYNQTRRPRRCAAVASPVPTLQSIRLPGIMDPDGRVDESRLRTYIFKKGGVMPHERAQVWQFLFGMYPSSSTALERPLIQEQMAARYQVMKKKWQHVFPGAVHLQLNGTDAELIAAVEFFHQRQKHIQKEASQLSEEVCERMSFLELQAQVLLKRVNFNMEELQEAVRIIDKDVPRTDRDLTYYLDEGLGNLLVLRDILITYAAFHPDVSYAQGMNDLCSRFLVVLDSEVDTFWSFSCYMENFSKDFHADGLHRKIELEAALLKELDPLLHAHLVTDNMDRFTFCHRWLLLGFQREFEHSEALRLFEILRCDHLELISQQVERARYQERLVQIQSTEDMPGVEPQVINTEYTFELFICATIILENRDILLNCRNDTQLIQFTSSIPQFIAR
;
A
#
# COMPACT_ATOMS: atom_id res chain seq x y z
N MET A 1 -32.32 -14.59 6.19
CA MET A 1 -32.40 -15.63 5.13
C MET A 1 -31.90 -15.05 3.81
N ASN A 2 -30.57 -14.96 3.69
CA ASN A 2 -29.75 -15.33 2.53
C ASN A 2 -28.31 -14.99 2.92
N ASP A 3 -27.80 -15.79 3.86
CA ASP A 3 -26.37 -15.91 4.15
C ASP A 3 -25.73 -16.63 2.96
N ALA A 4 -25.38 -15.86 1.93
CA ALA A 4 -24.44 -16.33 0.92
C ALA A 4 -23.05 -16.14 1.51
N ALA A 5 -22.57 -17.20 2.19
CA ALA A 5 -21.18 -17.41 2.52
C ALA A 5 -20.30 -16.86 1.39
N TYR A 6 -19.47 -15.88 1.73
CA TYR A 6 -18.50 -15.25 0.86
C TYR A 6 -17.54 -16.36 0.39
N ASN A 7 -17.90 -17.01 -0.71
CA ASN A 7 -16.97 -17.83 -1.47
C ASN A 7 -15.93 -16.84 -2.00
N GLN A 8 -14.87 -16.61 -1.20
CA GLN A 8 -13.54 -16.53 -1.77
C GLN A 8 -13.51 -17.64 -2.82
N THR A 9 -13.58 -17.28 -4.10
CA THR A 9 -13.22 -18.19 -5.18
C THR A 9 -11.96 -18.87 -4.71
N ARG A 10 -12.05 -20.17 -4.37
CA ARG A 10 -10.97 -20.98 -3.81
C ARG A 10 -9.83 -20.96 -4.82
N ARG A 11 -9.00 -19.91 -4.78
CA ARG A 11 -7.68 -19.95 -5.38
C ARG A 11 -6.98 -21.10 -4.64
N PRO A 12 -6.36 -22.04 -5.35
CA PRO A 12 -5.62 -23.11 -4.70
C PRO A 12 -4.65 -22.49 -3.70
N ARG A 13 -4.59 -23.04 -2.48
CA ARG A 13 -3.61 -22.62 -1.46
C ARG A 13 -2.25 -22.86 -2.07
N ARG A 14 -1.57 -21.81 -2.50
CA ARG A 14 -0.28 -21.90 -3.20
C ARG A 14 0.54 -20.65 -2.92
N CYS A 15 1.85 -20.79 -3.03
CA CYS A 15 2.74 -19.64 -3.00
C CYS A 15 2.48 -18.73 -4.21
N ALA A 16 2.54 -17.41 -3.98
CA ALA A 16 2.41 -16.37 -4.97
C ALA A 16 3.39 -16.59 -6.13
N ALA A 17 2.95 -16.24 -7.34
CA ALA A 17 3.81 -16.33 -8.51
C ALA A 17 4.96 -15.31 -8.40
N VAL A 18 6.11 -15.58 -9.03
CA VAL A 18 7.19 -14.57 -9.10
C VAL A 18 6.73 -13.36 -9.90
N ALA A 19 6.16 -13.59 -11.06
CA ALA A 19 5.54 -12.56 -11.89
C ALA A 19 4.13 -13.02 -12.26
N SER A 20 3.20 -12.07 -12.40
CA SER A 20 1.90 -12.35 -12.98
C SER A 20 2.06 -12.92 -14.39
N PRO A 21 1.13 -13.78 -14.86
CA PRO A 21 1.09 -14.19 -16.27
C PRO A 21 1.12 -12.95 -17.16
N VAL A 22 1.79 -13.04 -18.32
CA VAL A 22 1.85 -11.95 -19.31
C VAL A 22 0.45 -11.37 -19.48
N PRO A 23 0.26 -10.03 -19.33
CA PRO A 23 -1.03 -9.36 -19.34
C PRO A 23 -1.63 -9.42 -20.74
N THR A 24 -2.09 -10.60 -21.13
CA THR A 24 -2.83 -10.85 -22.34
C THR A 24 -4.22 -10.26 -22.12
N LEU A 25 -4.47 -9.10 -22.73
CA LEU A 25 -5.76 -8.39 -22.72
C LEU A 25 -6.35 -8.16 -21.31
N GLN A 26 -5.51 -7.75 -20.35
CA GLN A 26 -6.02 -7.23 -19.07
C GLN A 26 -6.73 -5.89 -19.31
N SER A 27 -8.05 -5.97 -19.47
CA SER A 27 -8.93 -4.81 -19.60
C SER A 27 -9.62 -4.55 -18.27
N ILE A 28 -9.53 -3.31 -17.80
CA ILE A 28 -10.38 -2.83 -16.70
C ILE A 28 -11.80 -2.82 -17.24
N ARG A 29 -12.69 -3.63 -16.64
CA ARG A 29 -14.09 -3.80 -17.09
C ARG A 29 -15.01 -2.63 -16.74
N LEU A 30 -14.46 -1.58 -16.14
CA LEU A 30 -15.18 -0.40 -15.70
C LEU A 30 -15.53 0.50 -16.91
N PRO A 31 -16.81 0.85 -17.11
CA PRO A 31 -17.27 1.56 -18.30
C PRO A 31 -16.57 2.90 -18.53
N GLY A 32 -15.98 3.05 -19.72
CA GLY A 32 -15.39 4.30 -20.19
C GLY A 32 -14.11 4.72 -19.47
N ILE A 33 -13.50 3.85 -18.66
CA ILE A 33 -12.23 4.12 -17.96
C ILE A 33 -11.02 3.81 -18.85
N MET A 34 -11.14 2.80 -19.70
CA MET A 34 -10.07 2.37 -20.58
C MET A 34 -10.42 2.64 -22.05
N ASP A 35 -9.47 3.16 -22.83
CA ASP A 35 -9.62 3.40 -24.26
C ASP A 35 -9.38 2.10 -25.08
N PRO A 36 -9.65 2.09 -26.40
CA PRO A 36 -9.43 0.91 -27.25
C PRO A 36 -7.97 0.43 -27.33
N ASP A 37 -6.99 1.32 -27.11
CA ASP A 37 -5.56 0.98 -27.08
C ASP A 37 -5.14 0.40 -25.70
N GLY A 38 -6.04 0.45 -24.71
CA GLY A 38 -5.81 -0.04 -23.36
C GLY A 38 -5.25 1.00 -22.38
N ARG A 39 -5.25 2.30 -22.71
CA ARG A 39 -4.84 3.38 -21.80
C ARG A 39 -5.95 3.71 -20.82
N VAL A 40 -5.60 4.19 -19.63
CA VAL A 40 -6.52 4.45 -18.51
C VAL A 40 -6.72 5.95 -18.30
N ASP A 41 -7.97 6.40 -18.26
CA ASP A 41 -8.35 7.73 -17.75
C ASP A 41 -8.28 7.72 -16.23
N GLU A 42 -7.14 8.17 -15.69
CA GLU A 42 -6.85 8.17 -14.25
C GLU A 42 -7.85 9.00 -13.44
N SER A 43 -8.27 10.16 -13.96
CA SER A 43 -9.22 11.03 -13.28
C SER A 43 -10.57 10.35 -13.13
N ARG A 44 -11.04 9.69 -14.20
CA ARG A 44 -12.28 8.92 -14.20
C ARG A 44 -12.19 7.69 -13.31
N LEU A 45 -11.04 7.00 -13.28
CA LEU A 45 -10.79 5.88 -12.37
C LEU A 45 -10.91 6.30 -10.91
N ARG A 46 -10.16 7.32 -10.48
CA ARG A 46 -10.21 7.82 -9.10
C ARG A 46 -11.60 8.32 -8.72
N THR A 47 -12.28 9.03 -9.64
CA THR A 47 -13.67 9.48 -9.43
C THR A 47 -14.63 8.31 -9.27
N TYR A 48 -14.49 7.26 -10.08
CA TYR A 48 -15.33 6.07 -9.99
C TYR A 48 -15.14 5.37 -8.64
N ILE A 49 -13.90 5.10 -8.25
CA ILE A 49 -13.55 4.43 -7.00
C ILE A 49 -14.13 5.18 -5.81
N PHE A 50 -13.91 6.50 -5.72
CA PHE A 50 -14.42 7.30 -4.63
C PHE A 50 -15.96 7.30 -4.57
N LYS A 51 -16.64 7.53 -5.69
CA LYS A 51 -18.12 7.58 -5.73
C LYS A 51 -18.80 6.24 -5.51
N LYS A 52 -18.12 5.13 -5.82
CA LYS A 52 -18.65 3.77 -5.66
C LYS A 52 -18.20 3.08 -4.37
N GLY A 53 -17.33 3.72 -3.58
CA GLY A 53 -16.83 3.17 -2.32
C GLY A 53 -15.85 2.01 -2.53
N GLY A 54 -14.98 2.11 -3.53
CA GLY A 54 -14.02 1.07 -3.91
C GLY A 54 -14.39 0.33 -5.21
N VAL A 55 -13.64 -0.74 -5.49
CA VAL A 55 -13.89 -1.64 -6.64
C VAL A 55 -14.27 -3.05 -6.21
N MET A 56 -14.88 -3.80 -7.12
CA MET A 56 -15.29 -5.18 -6.85
C MET A 56 -14.06 -6.11 -6.74
N PRO A 57 -14.13 -7.20 -5.94
CA PRO A 57 -12.99 -8.08 -5.71
C PRO A 57 -12.32 -8.66 -6.97
N HIS A 58 -13.11 -8.93 -8.01
CA HIS A 58 -12.61 -9.50 -9.25
C HIS A 58 -11.95 -8.49 -10.20
N GLU A 59 -12.11 -7.19 -9.95
CA GLU A 59 -11.51 -6.09 -10.73
C GLU A 59 -10.26 -5.53 -10.05
N ARG A 60 -10.12 -5.81 -8.75
CA ARG A 60 -9.15 -5.17 -7.86
C ARG A 60 -7.72 -5.30 -8.34
N ALA A 61 -7.29 -6.51 -8.69
CA ALA A 61 -5.92 -6.75 -9.14
C ALA A 61 -5.57 -5.90 -10.37
N GLN A 62 -6.47 -5.83 -11.36
CA GLN A 62 -6.25 -5.03 -12.56
C GLN A 62 -6.29 -3.52 -12.29
N VAL A 63 -7.19 -3.07 -11.40
CA VAL A 63 -7.27 -1.67 -11.01
C VAL A 63 -6.02 -1.23 -10.25
N TRP A 64 -5.51 -2.06 -9.34
CA TRP A 64 -4.37 -1.74 -8.48
C TRP A 64 -3.07 -1.55 -9.27
N GLN A 65 -2.92 -2.28 -10.38
CA GLN A 65 -1.79 -2.09 -11.30
C GLN A 65 -1.69 -0.64 -11.85
N PHE A 66 -2.80 0.12 -11.87
CA PHE A 66 -2.79 1.53 -12.28
C PHE A 66 -2.94 2.48 -11.09
N LEU A 67 -3.83 2.18 -10.15
CA LEU A 67 -4.14 3.03 -9.00
C LEU A 67 -2.89 3.31 -8.14
N PHE A 68 -1.99 2.33 -8.03
CA PHE A 68 -0.78 2.44 -7.24
C PHE A 68 0.48 2.69 -8.09
N GLY A 69 0.32 3.04 -9.37
CA GLY A 69 1.42 3.54 -10.20
C GLY A 69 2.35 2.49 -10.81
N MET A 70 2.07 1.19 -10.67
CA MET A 70 2.87 0.13 -11.30
C MET A 70 2.92 0.27 -12.83
N TYR A 71 1.78 0.57 -13.46
CA TYR A 71 1.72 0.93 -14.88
C TYR A 71 1.34 2.40 -15.05
N PRO A 72 2.04 3.13 -15.95
CA PRO A 72 1.59 4.45 -16.37
C PRO A 72 0.18 4.37 -16.97
N SER A 73 -0.69 5.31 -16.60
CA SER A 73 -2.05 5.42 -17.14
C SER A 73 -2.06 5.61 -18.66
N SER A 74 -1.00 6.21 -19.22
CA SER A 74 -0.81 6.39 -20.67
C SER A 74 -0.34 5.14 -21.42
N SER A 75 0.05 4.06 -20.72
CA SER A 75 0.56 2.84 -21.35
C SER A 75 -0.55 2.09 -22.10
N THR A 76 -0.21 1.56 -23.27
CA THR A 76 -1.11 0.72 -24.08
C THR A 76 -1.05 -0.74 -23.65
N ALA A 77 -2.04 -1.53 -24.06
CA ALA A 77 -2.05 -2.98 -23.83
C ALA A 77 -0.87 -3.70 -24.49
N LEU A 78 -0.33 -3.16 -25.59
CA LEU A 78 0.82 -3.73 -26.30
C LEU A 78 2.17 -3.40 -25.62
N GLU A 79 2.27 -2.28 -24.92
CA GLU A 79 3.48 -1.87 -24.20
C GLU A 79 3.64 -2.59 -22.86
N ARG A 80 2.54 -2.88 -22.16
CA ARG A 80 2.55 -3.45 -20.80
C ARG A 80 3.33 -4.77 -20.65
N PRO A 81 3.27 -5.74 -21.58
CA PRO A 81 4.11 -6.93 -21.52
C PRO A 81 5.61 -6.61 -21.46
N LEU A 82 6.08 -5.64 -22.23
CA LEU A 82 7.49 -5.22 -22.24
C LEU A 82 7.87 -4.52 -20.93
N ILE A 83 6.98 -3.66 -20.41
CA ILE A 83 7.17 -3.00 -19.11
C ILE A 83 7.28 -4.06 -18.01
N GLN A 84 6.41 -5.07 -18.03
CA GLN A 84 6.42 -6.15 -17.04
C GLN A 84 7.71 -6.98 -17.09
N GLU A 85 8.19 -7.34 -18.28
CA GLU A 85 9.46 -8.05 -18.43
C GLU A 85 10.64 -7.23 -17.89
N GLN A 86 10.68 -5.93 -18.19
CA GLN A 86 11.70 -5.01 -17.66
C GLN A 86 11.64 -4.91 -16.12
N MET A 87 10.43 -4.77 -15.56
CA MET A 87 10.19 -4.73 -14.12
C MET A 87 10.61 -6.03 -13.42
N ALA A 88 10.28 -7.18 -14.01
CA ALA A 88 10.66 -8.48 -13.50
C ALA A 88 12.18 -8.67 -13.51
N ALA A 89 12.84 -8.37 -14.63
CA ALA A 89 14.30 -8.46 -14.73
C ALA A 89 14.99 -7.54 -13.69
N ARG A 90 14.53 -6.28 -13.58
CA ARG A 90 15.07 -5.33 -12.59
C ARG A 90 14.91 -5.83 -11.16
N TYR A 91 13.71 -6.25 -10.77
CA TYR A 91 13.47 -6.79 -9.44
C TYR A 91 14.36 -8.00 -9.13
N GLN A 92 14.52 -8.93 -10.09
CA GLN A 92 15.40 -10.08 -9.90
C GLN A 92 16.86 -9.69 -9.70
N VAL A 93 17.37 -8.70 -10.45
CA VAL A 93 18.73 -8.18 -10.24
C VAL A 93 18.86 -7.51 -8.87
N MET A 94 17.87 -6.73 -8.44
CA MET A 94 17.86 -6.12 -7.11
C MET A 94 17.93 -7.20 -6.02
N LYS A 95 17.07 -8.21 -6.14
CA LYS A 95 16.99 -9.33 -5.21
C LYS A 95 18.30 -10.12 -5.12
N LYS A 96 18.83 -10.57 -6.27
CA LYS A 96 20.12 -11.27 -6.36
C LYS A 96 21.26 -10.46 -5.74
N LYS A 97 21.24 -9.13 -5.87
CA LYS A 97 22.28 -8.26 -5.33
C LYS A 97 22.34 -8.28 -3.81
N TRP A 98 21.22 -8.10 -3.11
CA TRP A 98 21.24 -8.17 -1.63
C TRP A 98 21.49 -9.59 -1.14
N GLN A 99 21.03 -10.62 -1.85
CA GLN A 99 21.33 -12.02 -1.51
C GLN A 99 22.84 -12.33 -1.60
N HIS A 100 23.54 -11.74 -2.57
CA HIS A 100 24.99 -11.90 -2.70
C HIS A 100 25.76 -11.12 -1.63
N VAL A 101 25.34 -9.88 -1.36
CA VAL A 101 26.01 -9.01 -0.39
C VAL A 101 25.73 -9.46 1.06
N PHE A 102 24.54 -10.00 1.33
CA PHE A 102 24.13 -10.49 2.64
C PHE A 102 23.54 -11.91 2.59
N PRO A 103 24.37 -12.95 2.38
CA PRO A 103 23.89 -14.33 2.26
C PRO A 103 23.12 -14.84 3.49
N GLY A 104 23.45 -14.31 4.68
CA GLY A 104 22.75 -14.65 5.92
C GLY A 104 21.27 -14.27 5.92
N ALA A 105 20.88 -13.25 5.14
CA ALA A 105 19.49 -12.83 5.02
C ALA A 105 18.68 -13.70 4.05
N VAL A 106 19.28 -14.60 3.28
CA VAL A 106 18.56 -15.45 2.31
C VAL A 106 17.59 -16.41 3.01
N HIS A 107 17.96 -16.89 4.20
CA HIS A 107 17.17 -17.83 4.97
C HIS A 107 16.66 -17.16 6.24
N LEU A 108 15.34 -17.25 6.46
CA LEU A 108 14.75 -16.89 7.74
C LEU A 108 15.32 -17.82 8.83
N GLN A 109 16.01 -17.24 9.81
CA GLN A 109 16.57 -17.98 10.93
C GLN A 109 15.48 -18.18 11.98
N LEU A 110 14.86 -19.36 11.97
CA LEU A 110 13.88 -19.74 12.98
C LEU A 110 14.60 -20.39 14.16
N ASN A 111 14.16 -20.07 15.39
CA ASN A 111 14.67 -20.72 16.61
C ASN A 111 14.19 -22.18 16.77
N GLY A 112 13.72 -22.82 15.69
CA GLY A 112 13.37 -24.25 15.64
C GLY A 112 12.07 -24.65 16.33
N THR A 113 11.27 -23.71 16.82
CA THR A 113 10.03 -24.02 17.57
C THR A 113 8.76 -24.04 16.72
N ASP A 114 8.77 -23.40 15.55
CA ASP A 114 7.57 -23.24 14.72
C ASP A 114 7.59 -24.20 13.53
N ALA A 115 6.94 -25.35 13.70
CA ALA A 115 6.86 -26.40 12.68
C ALA A 115 6.15 -25.94 11.39
N GLU A 116 5.21 -25.00 11.50
CA GLU A 116 4.49 -24.45 10.34
C GLU A 116 5.43 -23.61 9.48
N LEU A 117 6.20 -22.70 10.10
CA LEU A 117 7.18 -21.88 9.39
C LEU A 117 8.31 -22.72 8.78
N ILE A 118 8.71 -23.82 9.44
CA ILE A 118 9.69 -24.75 8.86
C ILE A 118 9.14 -25.38 7.57
N ALA A 119 7.90 -25.88 7.58
CA ALA A 119 7.26 -26.41 6.38
C ALA A 119 7.11 -25.35 5.27
N ALA A 120 6.81 -24.11 5.64
CA ALA A 120 6.73 -22.98 4.72
C ALA A 120 8.03 -22.75 3.94
N VAL A 121 9.17 -22.85 4.63
CA VAL A 121 10.51 -22.74 4.03
C VAL A 121 10.72 -23.84 2.98
N GLU A 122 10.25 -25.06 3.23
CA GLU A 122 10.34 -26.14 2.25
C GLU A 122 9.51 -25.84 0.98
N PHE A 123 8.25 -25.42 1.13
CA PHE A 123 7.40 -25.03 0.00
C PHE A 123 8.01 -23.89 -0.81
N PHE A 124 8.59 -22.90 -0.12
CA PHE A 124 9.24 -21.78 -0.78
C PHE A 124 10.48 -22.20 -1.58
N HIS A 125 11.31 -23.10 -1.04
CA HIS A 125 12.44 -23.66 -1.79
C HIS A 125 11.98 -24.52 -2.97
N GLN A 126 10.88 -25.28 -2.84
CA GLN A 126 10.30 -26.02 -3.96
C GLN A 126 9.82 -25.08 -5.07
N ARG A 127 9.16 -23.96 -4.72
CA ARG A 127 8.78 -22.89 -5.66
C ARG A 127 10.00 -22.41 -6.45
N GLN A 128 11.09 -22.06 -5.78
CA GLN A 128 12.32 -21.59 -6.43
C GLN A 128 12.89 -22.61 -7.41
N LYS A 129 12.91 -23.91 -7.03
CA LYS A 129 13.37 -24.99 -7.92
C LYS A 129 12.47 -25.13 -9.16
N HIS A 130 11.16 -24.98 -9.01
CA HIS A 130 10.23 -25.03 -10.14
C HIS A 130 10.49 -23.91 -11.14
N ILE A 131 10.63 -22.68 -10.66
CA ILE A 131 10.94 -21.51 -11.48
C ILE A 131 12.25 -21.70 -12.24
N GLN A 132 13.28 -22.23 -11.57
CA GLN A 132 14.55 -22.51 -12.22
C GLN A 132 14.42 -23.55 -13.33
N LYS A 133 13.58 -24.58 -13.13
CA LYS A 133 13.31 -25.61 -14.13
C LYS A 133 12.53 -25.05 -15.33
N GLU A 134 11.52 -24.21 -15.09
CA GLU A 134 10.76 -23.53 -16.14
C GLU A 134 11.66 -22.58 -16.94
N ALA A 135 12.55 -21.84 -16.28
CA ALA A 135 13.50 -20.95 -16.94
C ALA A 135 14.44 -21.72 -17.89
N SER A 136 14.85 -22.94 -17.53
CA SER A 136 15.66 -23.82 -18.39
C SER A 136 14.91 -24.38 -19.61
N GLN A 137 13.59 -24.20 -19.70
CA GLN A 137 12.75 -24.66 -20.81
C GLN A 137 12.38 -23.53 -21.79
N LEU A 138 12.83 -22.30 -21.52
CA LEU A 138 12.58 -21.14 -22.38
C LEU A 138 13.34 -21.24 -23.71
N SER A 139 12.81 -20.62 -24.77
CA SER A 139 13.49 -20.54 -26.05
C SER A 139 14.76 -19.68 -25.96
N GLU A 140 15.71 -19.93 -26.86
CA GLU A 140 16.98 -19.19 -26.94
C GLU A 140 16.75 -17.68 -27.11
N GLU A 141 15.82 -17.27 -27.98
CA GLU A 141 15.43 -15.87 -28.18
C GLU A 141 14.91 -15.19 -26.90
N VAL A 142 14.08 -15.90 -26.12
CA VAL A 142 13.57 -15.37 -24.84
C VAL A 142 14.72 -15.26 -23.83
N CYS A 143 15.62 -16.24 -23.81
CA CYS A 143 16.79 -16.23 -22.93
C CYS A 143 17.73 -15.05 -23.24
N GLU A 144 18.05 -14.80 -24.52
CA GLU A 144 18.86 -13.67 -24.96
C GLU A 144 18.23 -12.33 -24.56
N ARG A 145 16.93 -12.17 -24.82
CA ARG A 145 16.17 -10.97 -24.44
C ARG A 145 16.19 -10.74 -22.92
N MET A 146 15.96 -11.78 -22.13
CA MET A 146 16.04 -11.69 -20.66
C MET A 146 17.46 -11.33 -20.19
N SER A 147 18.49 -11.92 -20.79
CA SER A 147 19.89 -11.62 -20.47
C SER A 147 20.23 -10.15 -20.73
N PHE A 148 19.73 -9.59 -21.83
CA PHE A 148 19.90 -8.17 -22.14
C PHE A 148 19.23 -7.27 -21.08
N LEU A 149 18.00 -7.58 -20.68
CA LEU A 149 17.28 -6.84 -19.64
C LEU A 149 17.98 -6.92 -18.28
N GLU A 150 18.47 -8.11 -17.90
CA GLU A 150 19.25 -8.30 -16.68
C GLU A 150 20.55 -7.47 -16.72
N LEU A 151 21.27 -7.45 -17.84
CA LEU A 151 22.49 -6.64 -17.98
C LEU A 151 22.17 -5.14 -17.84
N GLN A 152 21.09 -4.66 -18.46
CA GLN A 152 20.65 -3.27 -18.32
C GLN A 152 20.36 -2.92 -16.85
N ALA A 153 19.65 -3.80 -16.13
CA ALA A 153 19.38 -3.62 -14.71
C ALA A 153 20.66 -3.63 -13.87
N GLN A 154 21.60 -4.54 -14.13
CA GLN A 154 22.90 -4.60 -13.43
C GLN A 154 23.69 -3.30 -13.60
N VAL A 155 23.70 -2.72 -14.80
CA VAL A 155 24.38 -1.44 -15.07
C VAL A 155 23.76 -0.31 -14.26
N LEU A 156 22.42 -0.21 -14.25
CA LEU A 156 21.69 0.81 -13.49
C LEU A 156 21.97 0.70 -11.98
N LEU A 157 21.96 -0.53 -11.46
CA LEU A 157 22.06 -0.79 -10.03
C LEU A 157 23.51 -0.92 -9.54
N LYS A 158 24.51 -0.89 -10.43
CA LYS A 158 25.93 -1.08 -10.07
C LYS A 158 26.42 -0.10 -9.00
N ARG A 159 25.90 1.13 -9.01
CA ARG A 159 26.33 2.22 -8.12
C ARG A 159 25.61 2.25 -6.77
N VAL A 160 24.57 1.44 -6.59
CA VAL A 160 23.85 1.37 -5.32
C VAL A 160 24.74 0.63 -4.31
N ASN A 161 25.09 1.28 -3.21
CA ASN A 161 25.82 0.65 -2.11
C ASN A 161 24.85 0.45 -0.95
N PHE A 162 24.96 -0.66 -0.25
CA PHE A 162 24.12 -0.93 0.91
C PHE A 162 24.83 -0.50 2.18
N ASN A 163 24.13 0.24 3.04
CA ASN A 163 24.54 0.38 4.43
C ASN A 163 24.23 -0.95 5.13
N MET A 164 25.28 -1.71 5.46
CA MET A 164 25.13 -3.06 6.01
C MET A 164 24.53 -3.07 7.42
N GLU A 165 24.80 -2.05 8.22
CA GLU A 165 24.24 -1.95 9.59
C GLU A 165 22.73 -1.71 9.53
N GLU A 166 22.30 -0.73 8.71
CA GLU A 166 20.88 -0.44 8.50
C GLU A 166 20.13 -1.62 7.87
N LEU A 167 20.71 -2.27 6.85
CA LEU A 167 20.08 -3.42 6.20
C LEU A 167 19.98 -4.62 7.16
N GLN A 168 21.00 -4.86 7.98
CA GLN A 168 20.96 -5.93 8.98
C GLN A 168 19.87 -5.67 10.02
N GLU A 169 19.74 -4.43 10.48
CA GLU A 169 18.69 -4.04 11.41
C GLU A 169 17.29 -4.16 10.77
N ALA A 170 17.12 -3.71 9.53
CA ALA A 170 15.89 -3.87 8.78
C ALA A 170 15.48 -5.35 8.67
N VAL A 171 16.40 -6.24 8.26
CA VAL A 171 16.15 -7.68 8.18
C VAL A 171 15.75 -8.25 9.54
N ARG A 172 16.40 -7.82 10.63
CA ARG A 172 16.08 -8.27 11.99
C ARG A 172 14.65 -7.91 12.40
N ILE A 173 14.16 -6.72 12.05
CA ILE A 173 12.79 -6.29 12.35
C ILE A 173 11.80 -7.01 11.43
N ILE A 174 12.10 -7.13 10.12
CA ILE A 174 11.30 -7.89 9.15
C ILE A 174 11.09 -9.34 9.62
N ASP A 175 12.16 -10.00 10.09
CA ASP A 175 12.11 -11.39 10.57
C ASP A 175 11.24 -11.56 11.83
N LYS A 176 10.97 -10.47 12.57
CA LYS A 176 10.03 -10.45 13.70
C LYS A 176 8.60 -10.14 13.26
N ASP A 177 8.42 -9.28 12.26
CA ASP A 177 7.11 -8.78 11.83
C ASP A 177 6.40 -9.72 10.86
N VAL A 178 7.12 -10.28 9.90
CA VAL A 178 6.56 -11.15 8.86
C VAL A 178 5.85 -12.37 9.45
N PRO A 179 6.42 -13.16 10.39
CA PRO A 179 5.78 -14.36 10.91
C PRO A 179 4.41 -14.13 11.58
N ARG A 180 4.15 -12.91 12.04
CA ARG A 180 2.90 -12.52 12.71
C ARG A 180 1.94 -11.72 11.82
N THR A 181 2.26 -11.54 10.54
CA THR A 181 1.46 -10.75 9.60
C THR A 181 0.21 -11.52 9.16
N ASP A 182 -0.96 -10.89 9.34
CA ASP A 182 -2.28 -11.29 8.79
C ASP A 182 -2.58 -12.80 8.84
N ARG A 183 -2.30 -13.40 10.00
CA ARG A 183 -2.43 -14.85 10.25
C ARG A 183 -3.88 -15.33 10.26
N ASP A 184 -4.84 -14.41 10.31
CA ASP A 184 -6.26 -14.64 10.12
C ASP A 184 -6.66 -14.84 8.65
N LEU A 185 -5.81 -14.43 7.69
CA LEU A 185 -6.08 -14.60 6.27
C LEU A 185 -5.68 -16.00 5.79
N THR A 186 -6.61 -16.65 5.11
CA THR A 186 -6.39 -17.94 4.42
C THR A 186 -5.21 -17.93 3.45
N TYR A 187 -4.83 -16.76 2.94
CA TYR A 187 -3.71 -16.56 2.03
C TYR A 187 -2.34 -16.88 2.68
N TYR A 188 -2.23 -16.77 4.00
CA TYR A 188 -1.01 -17.05 4.75
C TYR A 188 -1.09 -18.38 5.54
N LEU A 189 -2.12 -19.19 5.34
CA LEU A 189 -2.29 -20.48 6.03
C LEU A 189 -1.85 -21.66 5.16
N ASP A 190 -1.45 -22.76 5.79
CA ASP A 190 -1.03 -24.02 5.15
C ASP A 190 0.06 -23.82 4.08
N GLU A 191 -0.14 -24.29 2.85
CA GLU A 191 0.78 -24.06 1.72
C GLU A 191 0.99 -22.56 1.42
N GLY A 192 0.05 -21.69 1.82
CA GLY A 192 0.15 -20.24 1.73
C GLY A 192 1.15 -19.63 2.72
N LEU A 193 1.69 -20.39 3.68
CA LEU A 193 2.75 -19.92 4.57
C LEU A 193 4.00 -19.49 3.79
N GLY A 194 4.26 -20.09 2.63
CA GLY A 194 5.34 -19.65 1.75
C GLY A 194 5.17 -18.20 1.27
N ASN A 195 3.97 -17.64 1.30
CA ASN A 195 3.71 -16.23 1.00
C ASN A 195 4.30 -15.27 2.03
N LEU A 196 4.52 -15.72 3.28
CA LEU A 196 5.27 -14.94 4.27
C LEU A 196 6.72 -14.74 3.82
N LEU A 197 7.34 -15.78 3.22
CA LEU A 197 8.70 -15.68 2.71
C LEU A 197 8.76 -14.84 1.41
N VAL A 198 7.71 -14.85 0.61
CA VAL A 198 7.56 -13.89 -0.51
C VAL A 198 7.48 -12.46 0.01
N LEU A 199 6.64 -12.21 1.02
CA LEU A 199 6.49 -10.90 1.66
C LEU A 199 7.84 -10.42 2.23
N ARG A 200 8.56 -11.31 2.92
CA ARG A 200 9.91 -11.05 3.45
C ARG A 200 10.89 -10.63 2.36
N ASP A 201 10.97 -11.37 1.26
CA ASP A 201 11.89 -11.06 0.17
C ASP A 201 11.58 -9.70 -0.48
N ILE A 202 10.30 -9.34 -0.61
CA ILE A 202 9.87 -8.03 -1.12
C ILE A 202 10.33 -6.92 -0.17
N LEU A 203 10.10 -7.07 1.13
CA LEU A 203 10.46 -6.06 2.14
C LEU A 203 11.98 -5.88 2.25
N ILE A 204 12.77 -6.95 2.21
CA ILE A 204 14.24 -6.86 2.20
C ILE A 204 14.72 -6.17 0.92
N THR A 205 14.14 -6.54 -0.23
CA THR A 205 14.48 -5.90 -1.50
C THR A 205 14.12 -4.41 -1.47
N TYR A 206 12.99 -4.04 -0.87
CA TYR A 206 12.61 -2.64 -0.70
C TYR A 206 13.62 -1.90 0.19
N ALA A 207 13.88 -2.40 1.39
CA ALA A 207 14.76 -1.77 2.37
C ALA A 207 16.19 -1.56 1.84
N ALA A 208 16.73 -2.53 1.11
CA ALA A 208 18.08 -2.43 0.53
C ALA A 208 18.21 -1.34 -0.56
N PHE A 209 17.12 -0.99 -1.25
CA PHE A 209 17.14 -0.06 -2.38
C PHE A 209 16.44 1.29 -2.10
N HIS A 210 15.85 1.45 -0.91
CA HIS A 210 15.24 2.68 -0.43
C HIS A 210 15.76 3.03 0.97
N PRO A 211 17.08 3.29 1.12
CA PRO A 211 17.72 3.43 2.43
C PRO A 211 17.18 4.61 3.25
N ASP A 212 16.63 5.63 2.60
CA ASP A 212 16.04 6.80 3.28
C ASP A 212 14.96 6.38 4.28
N VAL A 213 14.10 5.42 3.92
CA VAL A 213 13.09 4.84 4.82
C VAL A 213 13.56 3.49 5.39
N SER A 214 14.31 2.73 4.59
CA SER A 214 14.65 1.33 4.85
C SER A 214 13.39 0.50 5.17
N TYR A 215 13.34 -0.13 6.34
CA TYR A 215 12.15 -0.79 6.87
C TYR A 215 11.72 -0.18 8.21
N ALA A 216 10.45 0.16 8.31
CA ALA A 216 9.79 0.58 9.53
C ALA A 216 8.62 -0.35 9.85
N GLN A 217 8.40 -0.60 11.15
CA GLN A 217 7.34 -1.49 11.61
C GLN A 217 5.97 -1.03 11.08
N GLY A 218 5.19 -1.96 10.52
CA GLY A 218 3.91 -1.68 9.88
C GLY A 218 3.97 -1.71 8.34
N MET A 219 5.16 -1.61 7.74
CA MET A 219 5.32 -1.78 6.29
C MET A 219 4.96 -3.19 5.81
N ASN A 220 5.14 -4.22 6.66
CA ASN A 220 4.67 -5.58 6.40
C ASN A 220 3.15 -5.65 6.19
N ASP A 221 2.37 -4.88 6.97
CA ASP A 221 0.92 -4.84 6.88
C ASP A 221 0.47 -4.18 5.57
N LEU A 222 1.13 -3.07 5.19
CA LEU A 222 0.92 -2.42 3.90
C LEU A 222 1.26 -3.34 2.74
N CYS A 223 2.44 -3.96 2.76
CA CYS A 223 2.91 -4.82 1.67
C CYS A 223 2.05 -6.10 1.55
N SER A 224 1.53 -6.63 2.66
CA SER A 224 0.59 -7.76 2.69
C SER A 224 -0.65 -7.49 1.84
N ARG A 225 -1.25 -6.28 1.92
CA ARG A 225 -2.42 -5.90 1.09
C ARG A 225 -2.15 -6.07 -0.40
N PHE A 226 -0.99 -5.58 -0.86
CA PHE A 226 -0.58 -5.73 -2.26
C PHE A 226 -0.39 -7.18 -2.63
N LEU A 227 0.29 -7.97 -1.78
CA LEU A 227 0.59 -9.36 -2.07
C LEU A 227 -0.67 -10.21 -2.18
N VAL A 228 -1.63 -10.03 -1.27
CA VAL A 228 -2.91 -10.74 -1.28
C VAL A 228 -3.73 -10.41 -2.54
N VAL A 229 -3.73 -9.14 -2.98
CA VAL A 229 -4.52 -8.69 -4.12
C VAL A 229 -3.88 -9.10 -5.46
N LEU A 230 -2.58 -8.87 -5.59
CA LEU A 230 -1.85 -9.04 -6.85
C LEU A 230 -1.37 -10.48 -7.04
N ASP A 231 -1.13 -11.24 -5.96
CA ASP A 231 -0.70 -12.64 -6.00
C ASP A 231 0.57 -12.85 -6.86
N SER A 232 1.42 -11.81 -6.89
CA SER A 232 2.66 -11.76 -7.65
C SER A 232 3.73 -10.97 -6.90
N GLU A 233 4.91 -11.57 -6.76
CA GLU A 233 6.04 -10.96 -6.06
C GLU A 233 6.52 -9.66 -6.72
N VAL A 234 6.75 -9.68 -8.04
CA VAL A 234 7.21 -8.52 -8.82
C VAL A 234 6.16 -7.39 -8.81
N ASP A 235 4.90 -7.72 -9.11
CA ASP A 235 3.84 -6.71 -9.19
C ASP A 235 3.60 -6.06 -7.82
N THR A 236 3.69 -6.86 -6.75
CA THR A 236 3.61 -6.39 -5.36
C THR A 236 4.75 -5.45 -5.04
N PHE A 237 5.99 -5.81 -5.37
CA PHE A 237 7.15 -4.96 -5.13
C PHE A 237 6.98 -3.59 -5.80
N TRP A 238 6.65 -3.56 -7.09
CA TRP A 238 6.53 -2.28 -7.81
C TRP A 238 5.34 -1.44 -7.34
N SER A 239 4.18 -2.06 -7.10
CA SER A 239 3.01 -1.34 -6.57
C SER A 239 3.28 -0.79 -5.17
N PHE A 240 3.96 -1.56 -4.32
CA PHE A 240 4.35 -1.12 -2.97
C PHE A 240 5.41 -0.01 -3.03
N SER A 241 6.43 -0.13 -3.87
CA SER A 241 7.45 0.90 -4.06
C SER A 241 6.84 2.22 -4.52
N CYS A 242 6.00 2.21 -5.55
CA CYS A 242 5.33 3.40 -6.05
C CYS A 242 4.37 4.01 -5.01
N TYR A 243 3.69 3.19 -4.19
CA TYR A 243 2.91 3.68 -3.07
C TYR A 243 3.80 4.43 -2.06
N MET A 244 4.95 3.85 -1.71
CA MET A 244 5.87 4.40 -0.71
C MET A 244 6.59 5.67 -1.17
N GLU A 245 6.71 5.94 -2.47
CA GLU A 245 7.24 7.23 -2.95
C GLU A 245 6.47 8.42 -2.38
N ASN A 246 5.15 8.28 -2.20
CA ASN A 246 4.27 9.33 -1.66
C ASN A 246 4.09 9.26 -0.15
N PHE A 247 4.22 8.06 0.44
CA PHE A 247 3.87 7.80 1.84
C PHE A 247 5.08 7.55 2.74
N SER A 248 6.28 7.49 2.18
CA SER A 248 7.56 7.28 2.89
C SER A 248 7.74 8.21 4.08
N LYS A 249 7.38 9.49 3.91
CA LYS A 249 7.50 10.52 4.94
C LYS A 249 6.76 10.16 6.24
N ASP A 250 5.63 9.49 6.14
CA ASP A 250 4.81 9.11 7.30
C ASP A 250 5.47 8.01 8.14
N PHE A 251 6.42 7.27 7.57
CA PHE A 251 7.23 6.28 8.30
C PHE A 251 8.45 6.88 8.99
N HIS A 252 8.72 8.18 8.79
CA HIS A 252 9.67 8.93 9.61
C HIS A 252 8.97 9.51 10.84
N ALA A 253 9.72 9.65 11.94
CA ALA A 253 9.21 10.23 13.19
C ALA A 253 8.53 11.59 12.98
N ASP A 254 9.14 12.48 12.18
CA ASP A 254 8.63 13.82 11.93
C ASP A 254 7.32 13.81 11.13
N GLY A 255 7.18 12.91 10.15
CA GLY A 255 5.97 12.84 9.31
C GLY A 255 4.76 12.32 10.08
N LEU A 256 4.94 11.26 10.86
CA LEU A 256 3.88 10.75 11.74
C LEU A 256 3.50 11.78 12.80
N HIS A 257 4.49 12.46 13.40
CA HIS A 257 4.22 13.52 14.37
C HIS A 257 3.39 14.65 13.76
N ARG A 258 3.75 15.09 12.54
CA ARG A 258 2.99 16.10 11.80
C ARG A 258 1.53 15.70 11.57
N LYS A 259 1.27 14.44 11.20
CA LYS A 259 -0.11 13.94 11.04
C LYS A 259 -0.89 13.97 12.35
N ILE A 260 -0.26 13.61 13.47
CA ILE A 260 -0.90 13.67 14.80
C ILE A 260 -1.20 15.12 15.20
N GLU A 261 -0.30 16.07 14.92
CA GLU A 261 -0.55 17.49 15.15
C GLU A 261 -1.73 18.01 14.34
N LEU A 262 -1.81 17.66 13.06
CA LEU A 262 -2.91 18.02 12.19
C LEU A 262 -4.23 17.41 12.68
N GLU A 263 -4.23 16.15 13.12
CA GLU A 263 -5.41 15.51 13.69
C GLU A 263 -5.90 16.21 14.96
N ALA A 264 -4.98 16.57 15.86
CA ALA A 264 -5.31 17.31 17.06
C ALA A 264 -5.87 18.71 16.73
N ALA A 265 -5.27 19.40 15.76
CA ALA A 265 -5.76 20.70 15.28
C ALA A 265 -7.16 20.58 14.65
N LEU A 266 -7.40 19.56 13.84
CA LEU A 266 -8.70 19.28 13.24
C LEU A 266 -9.75 19.02 14.33
N LEU A 267 -9.45 18.15 15.30
CA LEU A 267 -10.40 17.87 16.39
C LEU A 267 -10.65 19.12 17.24
N LYS A 268 -9.64 19.97 17.47
CA LYS A 268 -9.81 21.22 18.21
C LYS A 268 -10.85 22.14 17.57
N GLU A 269 -10.88 22.21 16.25
CA GLU A 269 -11.89 22.99 15.51
C GLU A 269 -13.28 22.34 15.56
N LEU A 270 -13.35 21.00 15.53
CA LEU A 270 -14.62 20.26 15.49
C LEU A 270 -15.27 20.07 16.88
N ASP A 271 -14.47 19.77 17.91
CA ASP A 271 -14.88 19.60 19.30
C ASP A 271 -13.76 20.03 20.27
N PRO A 272 -13.73 21.31 20.67
CA PRO A 272 -12.71 21.84 21.58
C PRO A 272 -12.69 21.15 22.95
N LEU A 273 -13.84 20.66 23.43
CA LEU A 273 -13.95 20.02 24.75
C LEU A 273 -13.31 18.64 24.74
N LEU A 274 -13.60 17.84 23.70
CA LEU A 274 -12.98 16.53 23.54
C LEU A 274 -11.48 16.65 23.30
N HIS A 275 -11.05 17.59 22.46
CA HIS A 275 -9.62 17.88 22.26
C HIS A 275 -8.92 18.23 23.59
N ALA A 276 -9.49 19.16 24.38
CA ALA A 276 -8.89 19.57 25.65
C ALA A 276 -8.71 18.39 26.62
N HIS A 277 -9.64 17.43 26.60
CA HIS A 277 -9.55 16.20 27.38
C HIS A 277 -8.42 15.27 26.89
N LEU A 278 -8.31 15.05 25.58
CA LEU A 278 -7.35 14.13 24.96
C LEU A 278 -5.89 14.65 24.96
N VAL A 279 -5.66 15.95 25.17
CA VAL A 279 -4.31 16.54 25.23
C VAL A 279 -3.78 16.66 26.66
N THR A 280 -4.53 16.21 27.66
CA THR A 280 -4.03 16.13 29.04
C THR A 280 -2.86 15.16 29.16
N ASP A 281 -1.96 15.38 30.13
CA ASP A 281 -0.74 14.57 30.29
C ASP A 281 -1.00 13.08 30.53
N ASN A 282 -2.22 12.72 30.96
CA ASN A 282 -2.62 11.33 31.17
C ASN A 282 -3.11 10.63 29.88
N MET A 283 -3.32 11.36 28.78
CA MET A 283 -4.04 10.88 27.58
C MET A 283 -3.17 10.77 26.32
N ASP A 284 -1.84 10.87 26.48
CA ASP A 284 -0.80 10.65 25.45
C ASP A 284 -0.98 11.41 24.11
N ARG A 285 -1.78 12.51 24.11
CA ARG A 285 -1.83 13.51 23.03
C ARG A 285 -2.01 12.91 21.63
N PHE A 286 -3.04 12.06 21.45
CA PHE A 286 -3.44 11.45 20.17
C PHE A 286 -2.51 10.36 19.61
N THR A 287 -1.48 9.93 20.34
CA THR A 287 -0.66 8.78 19.91
C THR A 287 -1.49 7.51 19.75
N PHE A 288 -2.62 7.36 20.46
CA PHE A 288 -3.49 6.17 20.37
C PHE A 288 -4.03 5.91 18.95
N CYS A 289 -4.15 6.94 18.10
CA CYS A 289 -4.60 6.82 16.72
C CYS A 289 -3.45 6.76 15.69
N HIS A 290 -2.18 6.74 16.11
CA HIS A 290 -1.04 6.71 15.19
C HIS A 290 -1.12 5.53 14.21
N ARG A 291 -1.55 4.35 14.68
CA ARG A 291 -1.65 3.13 13.88
C ARG A 291 -2.66 3.29 12.76
N TRP A 292 -3.74 4.02 13.02
CA TRP A 292 -4.80 4.26 12.04
C TRP A 292 -4.28 5.09 10.89
N LEU A 293 -3.59 6.19 11.20
CA LEU A 293 -3.02 7.10 10.22
C LEU A 293 -1.87 6.46 9.44
N LEU A 294 -1.01 5.69 10.11
CA LEU A 294 0.12 5.02 9.48
C LEU A 294 -0.29 3.85 8.57
N LEU A 295 -1.30 3.08 8.97
CA LEU A 295 -1.75 1.89 8.23
C LEU A 295 -3.02 2.14 7.41
N GLY A 296 -3.51 3.37 7.29
CA GLY A 296 -4.79 3.65 6.61
C GLY A 296 -5.91 2.75 7.13
N PHE A 297 -6.00 2.63 8.46
CA PHE A 297 -7.01 1.87 9.20
C PHE A 297 -7.09 0.36 8.93
N GLN A 298 -6.08 -0.27 8.29
CA GLN A 298 -6.13 -1.70 7.93
C GLN A 298 -6.49 -2.63 9.09
N ARG A 299 -6.06 -2.31 10.31
CA ARG A 299 -6.28 -3.13 11.50
C ARG A 299 -7.65 -2.91 12.17
N GLU A 300 -8.38 -1.88 11.74
CA GLU A 300 -9.64 -1.47 12.37
C GLU A 300 -10.88 -1.97 11.62
N PHE A 301 -10.70 -2.46 10.39
CA PHE A 301 -11.75 -2.92 9.48
C PHE A 301 -11.52 -4.38 9.08
N GLU A 302 -12.59 -5.07 8.69
CA GLU A 302 -12.46 -6.40 8.09
C GLU A 302 -11.65 -6.30 6.78
N HIS A 303 -10.90 -7.34 6.42
CA HIS A 303 -9.95 -7.30 5.29
C HIS A 303 -10.58 -6.76 3.99
N SER A 304 -11.81 -7.16 3.67
CA SER A 304 -12.48 -6.72 2.44
C SER A 304 -12.81 -5.21 2.44
N GLU A 305 -13.10 -4.65 3.62
CA GLU A 305 -13.42 -3.25 3.83
C GLU A 305 -12.17 -2.40 3.92
N ALA A 306 -11.13 -2.90 4.59
CA ALA A 306 -9.81 -2.29 4.63
C ALA A 306 -9.24 -2.09 3.21
N LEU A 307 -9.42 -3.05 2.30
CA LEU A 307 -9.01 -2.89 0.91
C LEU A 307 -9.80 -1.79 0.18
N ARG A 308 -11.12 -1.71 0.38
CA ARG A 308 -11.96 -0.66 -0.22
C ARG A 308 -11.58 0.72 0.31
N LEU A 309 -11.37 0.84 1.62
CA LEU A 309 -10.93 2.08 2.24
C LEU A 309 -9.57 2.50 1.69
N PHE A 310 -8.63 1.55 1.56
CA PHE A 310 -7.32 1.83 0.98
C PHE A 310 -7.40 2.36 -0.47
N GLU A 311 -8.31 1.81 -1.29
CA GLU A 311 -8.57 2.33 -2.64
C GLU A 311 -9.12 3.76 -2.64
N ILE A 312 -10.04 4.07 -1.72
CA ILE A 312 -10.64 5.39 -1.57
C ILE A 312 -9.58 6.41 -1.12
N LEU A 313 -8.75 6.05 -0.13
CA LEU A 313 -7.68 6.91 0.38
C LEU A 313 -6.70 7.29 -0.74
N ARG A 314 -6.39 6.36 -1.65
CA ARG A 314 -5.52 6.62 -2.81
C ARG A 314 -6.11 7.48 -3.91
N CYS A 315 -7.39 7.80 -3.85
CA CYS A 315 -7.98 8.64 -4.88
C CYS A 315 -7.55 10.10 -4.75
N ASP A 316 -6.92 10.51 -3.63
CA ASP A 316 -6.57 11.90 -3.32
C ASP A 316 -7.76 12.84 -3.58
N HIS A 317 -8.98 12.37 -3.32
CA HIS A 317 -10.19 12.98 -3.86
C HIS A 317 -10.43 14.40 -3.30
N LEU A 318 -9.91 14.70 -2.10
CA LEU A 318 -9.93 16.07 -1.56
C LEU A 318 -9.03 17.01 -2.36
N GLU A 319 -7.84 16.56 -2.78
CA GLU A 319 -6.97 17.32 -3.67
C GLU A 319 -7.60 17.46 -5.05
N LEU A 320 -8.20 16.38 -5.59
CA LEU A 320 -8.91 16.42 -6.86
C LEU A 320 -10.10 17.37 -6.82
N ILE A 321 -10.93 17.36 -5.77
CA ILE A 321 -12.02 18.33 -5.57
C ILE A 321 -11.43 19.74 -5.46
N SER A 322 -10.40 19.93 -4.64
CA SER A 322 -9.77 21.24 -4.46
C SER A 322 -9.29 21.82 -5.79
N GLN A 323 -8.56 21.02 -6.58
CA GLN A 323 -8.12 21.38 -7.93
C GLN A 323 -9.29 21.63 -8.89
N GLN A 324 -10.35 20.82 -8.84
CA GLN A 324 -11.55 21.02 -9.66
C GLN A 324 -12.28 22.32 -9.30
N VAL A 325 -12.42 22.61 -8.00
CA VAL A 325 -13.02 23.84 -7.47
C VAL A 325 -12.17 25.05 -7.86
N GLU A 326 -10.84 24.96 -7.74
CA GLU A 326 -9.92 26.02 -8.18
C GLU A 326 -9.99 26.26 -9.69
N ARG A 327 -10.04 25.19 -10.49
CA ARG A 327 -10.20 25.29 -11.96
C ARG A 327 -11.54 25.92 -12.33
N ALA A 328 -12.64 25.54 -11.70
CA ALA A 328 -13.95 26.14 -11.90
C ALA A 328 -13.95 27.64 -11.55
N ARG A 329 -13.40 28.00 -10.38
CA ARG A 329 -13.22 29.40 -9.97
C ARG A 329 -12.33 30.18 -10.94
N TYR A 330 -11.27 29.56 -11.47
CA TYR A 330 -10.41 30.19 -12.47
C TYR A 330 -11.14 30.43 -13.80
N GLN A 331 -11.94 29.48 -14.25
CA GLN A 331 -12.79 29.64 -15.43
C GLN A 331 -13.82 30.76 -15.24
N GLU A 332 -14.47 30.83 -14.06
CA GLU A 332 -15.36 31.94 -13.70
C GLU A 332 -14.63 33.29 -13.74
N ARG A 333 -13.40 33.36 -13.22
CA ARG A 333 -12.56 34.57 -13.31
C ARG A 333 -12.26 34.97 -14.75
N LEU A 334 -11.91 34.02 -15.62
CA LEU A 334 -11.67 34.33 -17.04
C LEU A 334 -12.92 34.89 -17.72
N VAL A 335 -14.10 34.36 -17.41
CA VAL A 335 -15.39 34.86 -17.90
C VAL A 335 -15.68 36.27 -17.34
N GLN A 336 -15.36 36.54 -16.08
CA GLN A 336 -15.54 37.84 -15.44
C GLN A 336 -14.55 38.92 -15.95
N ILE A 337 -13.28 38.57 -16.15
CA ILE A 337 -12.25 39.46 -16.73
C ILE A 337 -12.62 39.85 -18.15
N GLN A 338 -13.25 38.95 -18.91
CA GLN A 338 -13.75 39.26 -20.25
C GLN A 338 -14.99 40.17 -20.24
N SER A 339 -15.63 40.42 -19.09
CA SER A 339 -16.92 41.11 -19.03
C SER A 339 -16.96 42.48 -18.35
N THR A 340 -15.99 42.91 -17.50
CA THR A 340 -15.95 44.29 -16.97
C THR A 340 -14.64 44.67 -16.27
N GLU A 341 -14.22 45.95 -16.40
CA GLU A 341 -13.10 46.59 -15.67
C GLU A 341 -13.44 46.85 -14.18
N ASP A 342 -12.48 46.51 -13.32
CA ASP A 342 -12.25 46.90 -11.91
C ASP A 342 -13.31 46.62 -10.82
N MET A 343 -13.02 45.63 -9.96
CA MET A 343 -13.43 45.54 -8.55
C MET A 343 -12.31 44.92 -7.69
N PRO A 344 -12.20 45.27 -6.38
CA PRO A 344 -11.04 44.94 -5.55
C PRO A 344 -10.96 43.45 -5.24
N GLY A 345 -9.73 42.94 -5.26
CA GLY A 345 -9.40 41.54 -5.03
C GLY A 345 -9.82 41.04 -3.66
N VAL A 346 -10.73 40.05 -3.65
CA VAL A 346 -10.94 39.17 -2.50
C VAL A 346 -9.68 38.31 -2.38
N GLU A 347 -8.96 38.44 -1.26
CA GLU A 347 -7.80 37.59 -0.98
C GLU A 347 -8.21 36.11 -1.05
N PRO A 348 -7.41 35.25 -1.69
CA PRO A 348 -7.73 33.83 -1.77
C PRO A 348 -7.80 33.25 -0.36
N GLN A 349 -8.91 32.63 -0.01
CA GLN A 349 -8.92 31.68 1.10
C GLN A 349 -7.97 30.54 0.72
N VAL A 350 -6.82 30.48 1.38
CA VAL A 350 -5.87 29.39 1.26
C VAL A 350 -6.58 28.14 1.78
N ILE A 351 -6.95 27.23 0.88
CA ILE A 351 -7.42 25.90 1.27
C ILE A 351 -6.22 25.21 1.89
N ASN A 352 -6.32 24.80 3.15
CA ASN A 352 -5.25 24.05 3.79
C ASN A 352 -5.16 22.67 3.12
N THR A 353 -4.17 22.50 2.25
CA THR A 353 -3.90 21.25 1.54
C THR A 353 -3.25 20.19 2.43
N GLU A 354 -2.90 20.51 3.68
CA GLU A 354 -2.33 19.55 4.63
C GLU A 354 -3.37 18.60 5.22
N TYR A 355 -4.66 18.97 5.20
CA TYR A 355 -5.72 18.08 5.69
C TYR A 355 -6.07 17.02 4.64
N THR A 356 -5.56 15.80 4.85
CA THR A 356 -5.82 14.63 4.02
C THR A 356 -7.11 13.90 4.43
N PHE A 357 -7.64 13.05 3.56
CA PHE A 357 -8.94 12.40 3.79
C PHE A 357 -8.89 11.43 4.98
N GLU A 358 -7.76 10.77 5.23
CA GLU A 358 -7.57 9.91 6.39
C GLU A 358 -7.71 10.67 7.73
N LEU A 359 -7.34 11.95 7.80
CA LEU A 359 -7.52 12.76 9.01
C LEU A 359 -9.01 12.99 9.28
N PHE A 360 -9.81 13.27 8.24
CA PHE A 360 -11.26 13.39 8.40
C PHE A 360 -11.93 12.08 8.82
N ILE A 361 -11.45 10.94 8.32
CA ILE A 361 -11.93 9.62 8.77
C ILE A 361 -11.57 9.40 10.25
N CYS A 362 -10.34 9.72 10.64
CA CYS A 362 -9.89 9.62 12.02
C CYS A 362 -10.76 10.48 12.96
N ALA A 363 -10.96 11.75 12.61
CA ALA A 363 -11.78 12.69 13.36
C ALA A 363 -13.24 12.20 13.45
N THR A 364 -13.77 11.63 12.37
CA THR A 364 -15.13 11.06 12.37
C THR A 364 -15.25 9.92 13.37
N ILE A 365 -14.32 8.95 13.36
CA ILE A 365 -14.30 7.83 14.33
C ILE A 365 -14.21 8.36 15.76
N ILE A 366 -13.37 9.38 16.01
CA ILE A 366 -13.23 10.03 17.32
C ILE A 366 -14.55 10.67 17.76
N LEU A 367 -15.20 11.43 16.89
CA LEU A 367 -16.44 12.16 17.20
C LEU A 367 -17.64 11.21 17.41
N GLU A 368 -17.75 10.14 16.63
CA GLU A 368 -18.80 9.13 16.82
C GLU A 368 -18.67 8.42 18.17
N ASN A 369 -17.45 8.31 18.70
CA ASN A 369 -17.16 7.67 19.98
C ASN A 369 -16.87 8.67 21.11
N ARG A 370 -17.30 9.93 20.93
CA ARG A 370 -17.04 11.06 21.84
C ARG A 370 -17.31 10.74 23.31
N ASP A 371 -18.48 10.20 23.62
CA ASP A 371 -18.88 9.96 25.02
C ASP A 371 -18.03 8.87 25.68
N ILE A 372 -17.59 7.87 24.93
CA ILE A 372 -16.67 6.83 25.43
C ILE A 372 -15.31 7.47 25.73
N LEU A 373 -14.80 8.28 24.80
CA LEU A 373 -13.50 8.94 24.93
C LEU A 373 -13.44 9.96 26.08
N LEU A 374 -14.52 10.72 26.32
CA LEU A 374 -14.62 11.62 27.48
C LEU A 374 -14.62 10.88 28.83
N ASN A 375 -15.03 9.61 28.84
CA ASN A 375 -15.01 8.78 30.04
C ASN A 375 -13.64 8.12 30.29
N CYS A 376 -12.78 8.03 29.28
CA CYS A 376 -11.39 7.59 29.45
C CYS A 376 -10.62 8.56 30.35
N ARG A 377 -9.82 8.02 31.27
CA ARG A 377 -9.03 8.75 32.28
C ARG A 377 -7.53 8.63 32.09
N ASN A 378 -7.09 7.68 31.26
CA ASN A 378 -5.69 7.45 30.97
C ASN A 378 -5.50 6.80 29.59
N ASP A 379 -4.25 6.81 29.13
CA ASP A 379 -3.72 6.13 27.94
C ASP A 379 -4.14 4.66 27.81
N THR A 380 -4.15 3.91 28.90
CA THR A 380 -4.49 2.49 28.92
C THR A 380 -5.94 2.28 28.48
N GLN A 381 -6.86 3.13 28.94
CA GLN A 381 -8.26 3.08 28.52
C GLN A 381 -8.43 3.52 27.06
N LEU A 382 -7.61 4.44 26.56
CA LEU A 382 -7.60 4.80 25.13
C LEU A 382 -7.13 3.64 24.25
N ILE A 383 -6.11 2.90 24.67
CA ILE A 383 -5.63 1.70 23.95
C ILE A 383 -6.67 0.57 23.97
N GLN A 384 -7.41 0.43 25.08
CA GLN A 384 -8.54 -0.51 25.15
C GLN A 384 -9.65 -0.10 24.19
N PHE A 385 -9.97 1.19 24.14
CA PHE A 385 -10.92 1.74 23.16
C PHE A 385 -10.48 1.43 21.73
N THR A 386 -9.24 1.73 21.34
CA THR A 386 -8.76 1.47 19.97
C THR A 386 -8.87 -0.01 19.60
N SER A 387 -8.59 -0.92 20.53
CA SER A 387 -8.69 -2.36 20.32
C SER A 387 -10.13 -2.86 20.16
N SER A 388 -11.11 -2.09 20.62
CA SER A 388 -12.54 -2.42 20.53
C SER A 388 -13.24 -1.87 19.29
N ILE A 389 -12.60 -0.97 18.54
CA ILE A 389 -13.15 -0.33 17.33
C ILE A 389 -13.68 -1.31 16.28
N PRO A 390 -12.99 -2.43 15.96
CA PRO A 390 -13.53 -3.41 15.01
C PRO A 390 -14.93 -3.92 15.37
N GLN A 391 -15.31 -3.89 16.66
CA GLN A 391 -16.61 -4.34 17.14
C GLN A 391 -17.71 -3.27 16.99
N PHE A 392 -17.32 -2.00 16.87
CA PHE A 392 -18.24 -0.86 16.76
C PHE A 392 -18.54 -0.48 15.32
N ILE A 393 -17.54 -0.56 14.43
CA ILE A 393 -17.66 -0.21 13.01
C ILE A 393 -18.50 -1.24 12.22
N ALA A 394 -18.60 -2.48 12.71
CA ALA A 394 -19.40 -3.54 12.08
C ALA A 394 -20.93 -3.43 12.31
N ARG A 395 -21.40 -2.36 12.96
CA ARG A 395 -22.83 -2.08 13.22
C ARG A 395 -23.27 -0.86 12.42
#